data_AF-A0A078M2Z4-F1
#
_entry.id   AF-A0A078M2Z4-F1
#
_cell.length_a   1.000
_cell.length_b   1.000
_cell.length_c   1.000
_cell.angle_alpha   90.00
_cell.angle_beta   90.00
_cell.angle_gamma   90.00
#
_symmetry.space_group_name_H-M   'P 1'
#
loop_
_entity.id
_entity.type
_entity.pdbx_description
1 polymer ?
#
loop_
_entity_poly.entity_id
_entity_poly.type
_entity_poly.pdbx_seq_one_letter_code
_entity_poly.pdbx_strand_id
1 'polypeptide(L)'
;MKKLIIGIAALVIVVLASTYYLTRPAAQGALITLSPTIALHSDANFTLAPSKPVTTKRENATDTTYTYDVSDAQKELGTLQIVVREIDNGDQFVFQQFISKVDEPLALPIKLVINKAKSMDYFSFEEPIEQEHDRVFGIDYTSNIKGIFTFNKRYDILLSQNYISKQLTETYDDGSESRLRELIREDKTYSKTHDNQVATFTLPLHTTTKDDISESWMLVSKDKLFDNEDERNYYKNFTNDKFIMSNKWLVADGTYTKLPWSVEPATKVGYGRNLVALQANKIAKLNDKVPQRFYYNMIVNSLNDLLLFKGDAAIWQTEYTSTWLKKDYGIQAPYTDTRHNENIALFLSQAGKLLKNKEVASSDLIYANFLADQERIDNILRTDNGYYILDYYSKHQTKKTHVSLNHALGEMNFLFKTYKKTNNKDYKNTALAIKQAFEDTGLDWINQTNGDLWYQIDGSGKLSGKDYDVLTLEDLIASLTLYEELDIPYDISFYYTLISSKLVYLMSNDVPMPIKLYENLTTLGFASIIEGYDHVVDYNN
;
A
#
# COMPACT_ATOMS: atom_id res chain seq x y z
N MET A 1 56.46 47.30 -22.86
CA MET A 1 56.36 46.53 -21.60
C MET A 1 54.90 46.39 -21.10
N LYS A 2 53.97 45.83 -21.90
CA LYS A 2 52.59 45.56 -21.45
C LYS A 2 51.98 44.23 -21.96
N LYS A 3 52.75 43.41 -22.70
CA LYS A 3 52.30 42.12 -23.24
C LYS A 3 52.97 40.89 -22.60
N LEU A 4 53.91 41.07 -21.66
CA LEU A 4 54.62 39.96 -21.00
C LEU A 4 54.10 39.62 -19.59
N ILE A 5 53.25 40.47 -19.00
CA ILE A 5 52.76 40.30 -17.62
C ILE A 5 51.42 39.51 -17.57
N ILE A 6 50.67 39.47 -18.67
CA ILE A 6 49.37 38.78 -18.74
C ILE A 6 49.53 37.25 -18.91
N GLY A 7 50.64 36.79 -19.49
CA GLY A 7 50.92 35.36 -19.66
C GLY A 7 51.29 34.62 -18.36
N ILE A 8 51.90 35.32 -17.39
CA ILE A 8 52.33 34.72 -16.12
C ILE A 8 51.17 34.66 -15.11
N ALA A 9 50.26 35.64 -15.12
CA ALA A 9 49.07 35.62 -14.26
C ALA A 9 48.08 34.51 -14.67
N ALA A 10 47.90 34.26 -15.97
CA ALA A 10 47.04 33.17 -16.45
C ALA A 10 47.63 31.77 -16.14
N LEU A 11 48.96 31.61 -16.19
CA LEU A 11 49.61 30.35 -15.87
C LEU A 11 49.60 30.05 -14.35
N VAL A 12 49.73 31.08 -13.50
CA VAL A 12 49.66 30.92 -12.04
C VAL A 12 48.24 30.65 -11.55
N ILE A 13 47.21 31.20 -12.20
CA ILE A 13 45.80 30.89 -11.88
C ILE A 13 45.42 29.46 -12.32
N VAL A 14 45.95 28.97 -13.45
CA VAL A 14 45.71 27.59 -13.89
C VAL A 14 46.50 26.57 -13.04
N VAL A 15 47.68 26.93 -12.54
CA VAL A 15 48.46 26.08 -11.62
C VAL A 15 47.91 26.09 -10.18
N LEU A 16 47.33 27.20 -9.71
CA LEU A 16 46.65 27.25 -8.41
C LEU A 16 45.26 26.58 -8.44
N ALA A 17 44.52 26.69 -9.54
CA ALA A 17 43.28 25.94 -9.73
C ALA A 17 43.54 24.42 -9.83
N SER A 18 44.64 23.99 -10.47
CA SER A 18 44.99 22.57 -10.56
C SER A 18 45.60 22.00 -9.27
N THR A 19 46.21 22.82 -8.42
CA THR A 19 46.69 22.37 -7.08
C THR A 19 45.61 22.41 -6.01
N TYR A 20 44.55 23.23 -6.15
CA TYR A 20 43.36 23.15 -5.28
C TYR A 20 42.51 21.88 -5.53
N TYR A 21 42.66 21.24 -6.69
CA TYR A 21 42.06 19.93 -6.99
C TYR A 21 42.91 18.72 -6.53
N LEU A 22 44.08 18.95 -5.90
CA LEU A 22 45.05 17.90 -5.57
C LEU A 22 45.27 17.64 -4.07
N THR A 23 44.31 18.01 -3.23
CA THR A 23 44.13 17.37 -1.92
C THR A 23 42.67 16.95 -1.77
N ARG A 24 42.22 16.05 -2.65
CA ARG A 24 40.99 15.31 -2.40
C ARG A 24 41.17 14.52 -1.11
N PRO A 25 40.26 14.60 -0.12
CA PRO A 25 40.21 13.59 0.92
C PRO A 25 40.08 12.23 0.21
N ALA A 26 40.77 11.23 0.75
CA ALA A 26 40.74 9.85 0.25
C ALA A 26 39.30 9.46 -0.11
N ALA A 27 39.12 8.75 -1.22
CA ALA A 27 37.83 8.20 -1.62
C ALA A 27 37.13 7.64 -0.38
N GLN A 28 36.02 8.27 0.03
CA GLN A 28 35.20 7.72 1.11
C GLN A 28 34.89 6.28 0.70
N GLY A 29 35.17 5.34 1.61
CA GLY A 29 34.87 3.93 1.39
C GLY A 29 33.37 3.72 1.10
N ALA A 30 32.98 2.48 0.82
CA ALA A 30 31.56 2.16 0.71
C ALA A 30 30.80 2.68 1.94
N LEU A 31 29.71 3.42 1.72
CA LEU A 31 28.78 3.79 2.78
C LEU A 31 28.18 2.54 3.42
N ILE A 32 27.74 1.63 2.54
CA ILE A 32 27.07 0.37 2.90
C ILE A 32 27.49 -0.68 1.88
N THR A 33 27.97 -1.82 2.37
CA THR A 33 28.22 -3.00 1.53
C THR A 33 27.00 -3.90 1.54
N LEU A 34 26.33 -4.04 0.40
CA LEU A 34 25.12 -4.86 0.24
C LEU A 34 25.47 -6.33 -0.02
N SER A 35 26.53 -6.55 -0.78
CA SER A 35 27.14 -7.87 -1.03
C SER A 35 28.63 -7.71 -1.36
N PRO A 36 29.41 -8.81 -1.48
CA PRO A 36 30.82 -8.72 -1.87
C PRO A 36 31.09 -8.01 -3.21
N THR A 37 30.06 -7.84 -4.04
CA THR A 37 30.16 -7.18 -5.35
C THR A 37 29.29 -5.94 -5.49
N ILE A 38 28.43 -5.63 -4.51
CA ILE A 38 27.48 -4.51 -4.62
C ILE A 38 27.60 -3.64 -3.38
N ALA A 39 27.80 -2.33 -3.57
CA ALA A 39 27.93 -1.37 -2.49
C ALA A 39 27.32 -0.02 -2.85
N LEU A 40 26.89 0.72 -1.83
CA LEU A 40 26.53 2.13 -1.93
C LEU A 40 27.71 3.02 -1.58
N HIS A 41 27.86 4.12 -2.31
CA HIS A 41 28.89 5.12 -2.11
C HIS A 41 28.28 6.53 -2.14
N SER A 42 28.86 7.46 -1.37
CA SER A 42 28.63 8.91 -1.51
C SER A 42 29.64 9.51 -2.46
N ASP A 43 29.38 10.75 -2.90
CA ASP A 43 30.42 11.57 -3.53
C ASP A 43 31.33 12.21 -2.49
N ALA A 44 32.59 12.42 -2.87
CA ALA A 44 33.65 12.89 -1.98
C ALA A 44 33.47 14.35 -1.52
N ASN A 45 32.57 15.10 -2.16
CA ASN A 45 32.27 16.49 -1.81
C ASN A 45 31.43 16.61 -0.53
N PHE A 46 30.75 15.53 -0.11
CA PHE A 46 29.94 15.54 1.10
C PHE A 46 30.62 14.79 2.23
N THR A 47 30.49 15.31 3.45
CA THR A 47 30.85 14.58 4.67
C THR A 47 29.59 13.94 5.24
N LEU A 48 29.59 12.62 5.33
CA LEU A 48 28.53 11.83 5.94
C LEU A 48 29.04 11.25 7.25
N ALA A 49 28.65 11.85 8.38
CA ALA A 49 29.02 11.37 9.70
C ALA A 49 28.06 10.26 10.14
N PRO A 50 28.48 8.98 10.21
CA PRO A 50 27.57 7.88 10.50
C PRO A 50 27.23 7.82 11.99
N SER A 51 25.96 7.59 12.27
CA SER A 51 25.50 7.03 13.54
C SER A 51 25.75 5.51 13.56
N LYS A 52 25.76 4.92 14.77
CA LYS A 52 25.84 3.46 14.91
C LYS A 52 24.62 2.82 14.23
N PRO A 53 24.82 1.85 13.30
CA PRO A 53 23.69 1.18 12.67
C PRO A 53 22.83 0.44 13.69
N VAL A 54 21.51 0.46 13.46
CA VAL A 54 20.53 -0.24 14.31
C VAL A 54 19.91 -1.38 13.49
N THR A 55 20.09 -2.61 13.98
CA THR A 55 19.50 -3.81 13.37
C THR A 55 18.28 -4.25 14.15
N THR A 56 17.16 -4.42 13.46
CA THR A 56 15.87 -4.84 14.03
C THR A 56 15.37 -6.06 13.29
N LYS A 57 15.02 -7.12 14.03
CA LYS A 57 14.40 -8.31 13.45
C LYS A 57 12.98 -7.97 12.97
N ARG A 58 12.62 -8.51 11.80
CA ARG A 58 11.33 -8.33 11.13
C ARG A 58 10.73 -9.69 10.79
N GLU A 59 9.47 -9.72 10.38
CA GLU A 59 8.84 -10.96 9.93
C GLU A 59 9.42 -11.34 8.56
N ASN A 60 10.07 -12.51 8.48
CA ASN A 60 10.76 -12.99 7.28
C ASN A 60 11.82 -12.02 6.73
N ALA A 61 12.32 -11.10 7.56
CA ALA A 61 13.28 -10.09 7.16
C ALA A 61 14.12 -9.56 8.35
N THR A 62 15.09 -8.70 8.07
CA THR A 62 15.85 -7.93 9.05
C THR A 62 16.13 -6.54 8.48
N ASP A 63 15.77 -5.50 9.23
CA ASP A 63 16.07 -4.12 8.86
C ASP A 63 17.39 -3.70 9.52
N THR A 64 18.32 -3.15 8.75
CA THR A 64 19.47 -2.41 9.29
C THR A 64 19.36 -0.95 8.86
N THR A 65 19.22 -0.07 9.85
CA THR A 65 19.06 1.38 9.66
C THR A 65 20.39 2.08 9.86
N TYR A 66 20.79 2.86 8.86
CA TYR A 66 21.95 3.73 8.87
C TYR A 66 21.46 5.18 8.85
N THR A 67 21.99 6.02 9.73
CA THR A 67 21.67 7.45 9.78
C THR A 67 22.94 8.25 9.69
N TYR A 68 22.96 9.25 8.82
CA TYR A 68 24.11 10.11 8.57
C TYR A 68 23.71 11.57 8.71
N ASP A 69 24.51 12.33 9.45
CA ASP A 69 24.47 13.79 9.36
C ASP A 69 25.29 14.22 8.14
N VAL A 70 24.66 14.96 7.23
CA VAL A 70 25.24 15.35 5.94
C VAL A 70 25.71 16.80 6.02
N SER A 71 26.95 17.05 5.64
CA SER A 71 27.54 18.39 5.63
C SER A 71 28.44 18.65 4.42
N ASP A 72 28.61 19.92 4.06
CA ASP A 72 29.60 20.42 3.10
C ASP A 72 30.36 21.60 3.73
N ALA A 73 31.69 21.52 3.76
CA ALA A 73 32.58 22.55 4.32
C ALA A 73 32.11 23.12 5.69
N GLN A 74 31.70 22.25 6.62
CA GLN A 74 31.15 22.55 7.96
C GLN A 74 29.71 23.09 7.99
N LYS A 75 29.06 23.33 6.85
CA LYS A 75 27.62 23.64 6.78
C LYS A 75 26.83 22.34 6.89
N GLU A 76 25.97 22.25 7.90
CA GLU A 76 25.00 21.17 8.03
C GLU A 76 23.94 21.29 6.92
N LEU A 77 23.75 20.23 6.14
CA LEU A 77 22.86 20.21 4.99
C LEU A 77 21.56 19.47 5.26
N GLY A 78 21.59 18.46 6.13
CA GLY A 78 20.43 17.62 6.40
C GLY A 78 20.79 16.26 6.99
N THR A 79 19.81 15.38 7.04
CA THR A 79 19.96 14.02 7.56
C THR A 79 19.61 13.01 6.48
N LEU A 80 20.50 12.04 6.23
CA LEU A 80 20.28 10.91 5.33
C LEU A 80 20.01 9.66 6.17
N GLN A 81 18.87 9.01 5.94
CA GLN A 81 18.59 7.67 6.43
C GLN A 81 18.61 6.68 5.28
N ILE A 82 19.31 5.56 5.47
CA ILE A 82 19.25 4.41 4.59
C ILE A 82 18.81 3.20 5.41
N VAL A 83 17.72 2.54 4.98
CA VAL A 83 17.25 1.29 5.59
C VAL A 83 17.47 0.16 4.59
N VAL A 84 18.26 -0.84 5.00
CA VAL A 84 18.42 -2.08 4.25
C VAL A 84 17.54 -3.14 4.89
N ARG A 85 16.47 -3.54 4.21
CA ARG A 85 15.61 -4.66 4.61
C ARG A 85 16.08 -5.92 3.87
N GLU A 86 16.81 -6.76 4.57
CA GLU A 86 17.24 -8.07 4.05
C GLU A 86 16.15 -9.11 4.30
N ILE A 87 15.61 -9.66 3.23
CA ILE A 87 14.59 -10.71 3.22
C ILE A 87 15.26 -12.06 3.45
N ASP A 88 14.54 -13.01 4.03
CA ASP A 88 15.05 -14.36 4.32
C ASP A 88 15.54 -15.16 3.08
N ASN A 89 15.10 -14.80 1.88
CA ASN A 89 15.62 -15.33 0.62
C ASN A 89 16.95 -14.68 0.16
N GLY A 90 17.46 -13.73 0.95
CA GLY A 90 18.70 -13.00 0.76
C GLY A 90 18.60 -11.76 -0.13
N ASP A 91 17.43 -11.39 -0.63
CA ASP A 91 17.23 -10.14 -1.37
C ASP A 91 17.15 -8.95 -0.43
N GLN A 92 17.41 -7.75 -0.94
CA GLN A 92 17.48 -6.54 -0.12
C GLN A 92 16.67 -5.42 -0.75
N PHE A 93 15.67 -4.92 -0.03
CA PHE A 93 15.17 -3.57 -0.28
C PHE A 93 16.13 -2.57 0.35
N VAL A 94 16.42 -1.50 -0.38
CA VAL A 94 17.25 -0.40 0.09
C VAL A 94 16.47 0.88 -0.07
N PHE A 95 15.98 1.41 1.05
CA PHE A 95 15.22 2.66 1.12
C PHE A 95 16.15 3.79 1.49
N GLN A 96 16.02 4.93 0.81
CA GLN A 96 16.82 6.13 1.04
C GLN A 96 15.87 7.29 1.31
N GLN A 97 16.12 8.05 2.38
CA GLN A 97 15.38 9.26 2.71
C GLN A 97 16.39 10.34 3.13
N PHE A 98 16.35 11.48 2.46
CA PHE A 98 17.11 12.67 2.84
C PHE A 98 16.16 13.80 3.21
N ILE A 99 16.34 14.38 4.39
CA ILE A 99 15.58 15.54 4.86
C ILE A 99 16.50 16.75 4.88
N SER A 100 16.17 17.77 4.08
CA SER A 100 16.98 19.00 3.97
C SER A 100 16.82 19.89 5.21
N LYS A 101 17.93 20.48 5.67
CA LYS A 101 17.96 21.52 6.71
C LYS A 101 18.27 22.92 6.14
N VAL A 102 18.40 23.05 4.82
CA VAL A 102 18.81 24.30 4.15
C VAL A 102 17.79 24.74 3.10
N ASP A 103 17.66 26.06 2.91
CA ASP A 103 16.71 26.66 1.95
C ASP A 103 17.21 26.64 0.49
N GLU A 104 18.42 26.15 0.26
CA GLU A 104 19.04 26.10 -1.06
C GLU A 104 18.77 24.74 -1.73
N PRO A 105 18.59 24.69 -3.06
CA PRO A 105 18.51 23.43 -3.77
C PRO A 105 19.78 22.59 -3.59
N LEU A 106 19.60 21.30 -3.30
CA LEU A 106 20.69 20.34 -3.13
C LEU A 106 20.47 19.11 -3.99
N ALA A 107 21.58 18.51 -4.42
CA ALA A 107 21.65 17.20 -5.03
C ALA A 107 22.64 16.34 -4.24
N LEU A 108 22.16 15.34 -3.52
CA LEU A 108 23.01 14.38 -2.81
C LEU A 108 23.17 13.12 -3.67
N PRO A 109 24.27 12.96 -4.42
CA PRO A 109 24.49 11.80 -5.28
C PRO A 109 24.79 10.55 -4.46
N ILE A 110 23.88 9.57 -4.51
CA ILE A 110 24.12 8.22 -4.01
C ILE A 110 24.47 7.31 -5.19
N LYS A 111 25.59 6.60 -5.08
CA LYS A 111 26.11 5.74 -6.14
C LYS A 111 25.95 4.27 -5.77
N LEU A 112 25.19 3.52 -6.56
CA LEU A 112 25.17 2.06 -6.51
C LEU A 112 26.28 1.53 -7.42
N VAL A 113 27.28 0.89 -6.83
CA VAL A 113 28.44 0.34 -7.53
C VAL A 113 28.35 -1.18 -7.55
N ILE A 114 28.35 -1.75 -8.75
CA ILE A 114 28.34 -3.19 -9.00
C ILE A 114 29.66 -3.59 -9.63
N ASN A 115 30.47 -4.32 -8.87
CA ASN A 115 31.70 -4.93 -9.34
C ASN A 115 31.42 -6.26 -10.05
N LYS A 116 32.30 -6.64 -10.97
CA LYS A 116 32.18 -7.85 -11.81
C LYS A 116 30.90 -7.85 -12.65
N ALA A 117 30.45 -6.68 -13.10
CA ALA A 117 29.33 -6.52 -14.03
C ALA A 117 29.82 -6.73 -15.47
N LYS A 118 29.87 -7.99 -15.94
CA LYS A 118 30.32 -8.32 -17.30
C LYS A 118 29.27 -8.05 -18.36
N SER A 119 27.99 -8.18 -18.02
CA SER A 119 26.87 -7.83 -18.88
C SER A 119 25.78 -7.12 -18.07
N MET A 120 24.99 -6.30 -18.75
CA MET A 120 23.87 -5.57 -18.18
C MET A 120 22.78 -5.43 -19.24
N ASP A 121 21.61 -6.01 -18.96
CA ASP A 121 20.39 -5.86 -19.75
C ASP A 121 19.40 -4.96 -19.00
N TYR A 122 18.52 -4.25 -19.71
CA TYR A 122 17.54 -3.35 -19.09
C TYR A 122 16.14 -3.61 -19.64
N PHE A 123 15.18 -3.77 -18.73
CA PHE A 123 13.75 -3.86 -19.04
C PHE A 123 13.03 -2.68 -18.38
N SER A 124 12.39 -1.84 -19.20
CA SER A 124 11.67 -0.65 -18.75
C SER A 124 10.22 -0.98 -18.38
N PHE A 125 9.81 -0.56 -17.18
CA PHE A 125 8.41 -0.50 -16.77
C PHE A 125 7.76 0.83 -17.14
N GLU A 126 8.57 1.88 -17.37
CA GLU A 126 8.07 3.16 -17.84
C GLU A 126 7.49 3.03 -19.25
N GLU A 127 6.22 3.39 -19.37
CA GLU A 127 5.54 3.69 -20.63
C GLU A 127 4.92 5.09 -20.51
N PRO A 128 4.74 5.81 -21.63
CA PRO A 128 3.87 6.99 -21.63
C PRO A 128 2.46 6.55 -21.22
N ILE A 129 2.07 6.88 -20.00
CA ILE A 129 0.71 6.69 -19.50
C ILE A 129 0.05 8.05 -19.54
N GLU A 130 -1.11 8.14 -20.17
CA GLU A 130 -1.94 9.34 -20.09
C GLU A 130 -2.42 9.47 -18.64
N GLN A 131 -1.94 10.49 -17.94
CA GLN A 131 -2.34 10.79 -16.57
C GLN A 131 -3.74 11.42 -16.59
N GLU A 132 -4.75 10.59 -16.85
CA GLU A 132 -6.15 11.02 -16.86
C GLU A 132 -6.60 11.43 -15.46
N HIS A 133 -7.53 12.38 -15.44
CA HIS A 133 -8.11 12.87 -14.21
C HIS A 133 -9.13 11.86 -13.66
N ASP A 134 -8.81 11.21 -12.55
CA ASP A 134 -9.76 10.39 -11.80
C ASP A 134 -10.73 11.25 -10.97
N ARG A 135 -12.01 10.87 -10.89
CA ARG A 135 -13.04 11.66 -10.18
C ARG A 135 -12.88 11.71 -8.65
N VAL A 136 -12.16 10.76 -8.06
CA VAL A 136 -11.91 10.62 -6.63
C VAL A 136 -10.51 11.09 -6.28
N PHE A 137 -9.52 10.58 -7.01
CA PHE A 137 -8.09 10.77 -6.74
C PHE A 137 -7.47 11.93 -7.51
N GLY A 138 -8.14 12.39 -8.58
CA GLY A 138 -7.58 13.37 -9.49
C GLY A 138 -6.43 12.82 -10.33
N ILE A 139 -5.38 13.61 -10.47
CA ILE A 139 -4.19 13.23 -11.23
C ILE A 139 -3.13 12.66 -10.28
N ASP A 140 -2.65 11.46 -10.60
CA ASP A 140 -1.43 10.91 -10.00
C ASP A 140 -0.22 11.35 -10.85
N TYR A 141 0.58 12.25 -10.29
CA TYR A 141 1.75 12.84 -10.96
C TYR A 141 3.01 11.98 -10.87
N THR A 142 2.97 10.86 -10.15
CA THR A 142 4.08 9.89 -10.16
C THR A 142 4.13 9.16 -11.50
N SER A 143 5.18 8.39 -11.73
CA SER A 143 5.22 7.39 -12.78
C SER A 143 5.41 5.99 -12.22
N ASN A 144 5.22 4.98 -13.08
CA ASN A 144 5.68 3.65 -12.74
C ASN A 144 7.19 3.64 -12.48
N ILE A 145 7.63 2.62 -11.74
CA ILE A 145 9.04 2.37 -11.43
C ILE A 145 9.87 2.32 -12.72
N LYS A 146 11.16 2.66 -12.66
CA LYS A 146 12.03 2.68 -13.85
C LYS A 146 12.07 1.33 -14.54
N GLY A 147 12.54 0.34 -13.79
CA GLY A 147 12.52 -1.04 -14.21
C GLY A 147 13.72 -1.84 -13.75
N ILE A 148 13.97 -2.95 -14.44
CA ILE A 148 14.87 -4.01 -14.00
C ILE A 148 16.15 -3.97 -14.81
N PHE A 149 17.28 -3.94 -14.11
CA PHE A 149 18.60 -4.19 -14.67
C PHE A 149 19.02 -5.61 -14.34
N THR A 150 19.28 -6.42 -15.36
CA THR A 150 19.77 -7.80 -15.19
C THR A 150 21.27 -7.85 -15.42
N PHE A 151 22.03 -8.26 -14.41
CA PHE A 151 23.49 -8.35 -14.47
C PHE A 151 23.95 -9.78 -14.65
N ASN A 152 24.94 -9.97 -15.54
CA ASN A 152 25.53 -11.27 -15.83
C ASN A 152 24.48 -12.36 -16.19
N LYS A 153 23.30 -11.95 -16.69
CA LYS A 153 22.11 -12.78 -16.93
C LYS A 153 21.62 -13.57 -15.71
N ARG A 154 22.02 -13.16 -14.51
CA ARG A 154 21.85 -13.95 -13.28
C ARG A 154 21.02 -13.24 -12.22
N TYR A 155 21.30 -11.98 -11.94
CA TYR A 155 20.67 -11.29 -10.82
C TYR A 155 20.14 -9.93 -11.25
N ASP A 156 19.06 -9.52 -10.59
CA ASP A 156 18.29 -8.34 -10.96
C ASP A 156 18.42 -7.23 -9.93
N ILE A 157 18.42 -5.99 -10.42
CA ILE A 157 18.25 -4.79 -9.62
C ILE A 157 17.06 -4.01 -10.18
N LEU A 158 16.01 -3.87 -9.38
CA LEU A 158 14.86 -3.04 -9.69
C LEU A 158 15.09 -1.66 -9.09
N LEU A 159 15.02 -0.62 -9.93
CA LEU A 159 15.22 0.77 -9.53
C LEU A 159 13.91 1.56 -9.59
N SER A 160 13.68 2.37 -8.56
CA SER A 160 12.66 3.42 -8.57
C SER A 160 13.24 4.75 -9.05
N GLN A 161 12.58 5.85 -8.70
CA GLN A 161 12.94 7.22 -8.98
C GLN A 161 12.98 8.03 -7.67
N ASN A 162 13.38 9.30 -7.77
CA ASN A 162 13.42 10.17 -6.61
C ASN A 162 12.08 10.92 -6.45
N TYR A 163 11.46 10.80 -5.29
CA TYR A 163 10.25 11.52 -4.91
C TYR A 163 10.62 12.67 -3.98
N ILE A 164 10.28 13.90 -4.36
CA ILE A 164 10.52 15.09 -3.54
C ILE A 164 9.18 15.56 -3.00
N SER A 165 9.07 15.67 -1.68
CA SER A 165 7.81 15.95 -1.03
C SER A 165 7.97 16.78 0.24
N LYS A 166 6.84 17.26 0.76
CA LYS A 166 6.76 17.85 2.10
C LYS A 166 5.76 17.09 2.94
N GLN A 167 6.02 17.01 4.24
CA GLN A 167 4.98 16.55 5.16
C GLN A 167 3.97 17.68 5.38
N LEU A 168 2.69 17.39 5.17
CA LEU A 168 1.60 18.21 5.67
C LEU A 168 1.07 17.59 6.94
N THR A 169 0.76 18.43 7.93
CA THR A 169 0.21 17.99 9.21
C THR A 169 -0.85 18.98 9.67
N GLU A 170 -2.05 18.46 9.96
CA GLU A 170 -3.10 19.17 10.68
C GLU A 170 -3.15 18.62 12.10
N THR A 171 -3.03 19.47 13.11
CA THR A 171 -3.14 19.08 14.52
C THR A 171 -4.48 19.56 15.07
N TYR A 172 -5.24 18.64 15.67
CA TYR A 172 -6.57 18.91 16.24
C TYR A 172 -6.49 19.32 17.72
N ASP A 173 -7.59 19.83 18.25
CA ASP A 173 -7.68 20.35 19.63
C ASP A 173 -7.35 19.30 20.70
N ASP A 174 -7.54 18.02 20.41
CA ASP A 174 -7.21 16.89 21.29
C ASP A 174 -5.75 16.41 21.17
N GLY A 175 -4.95 17.07 20.32
CA GLY A 175 -3.56 16.73 20.02
C GLY A 175 -3.38 15.58 19.02
N SER A 176 -4.47 14.99 18.52
CA SER A 176 -4.40 14.06 17.39
C SER A 176 -4.00 14.79 16.12
N GLU A 177 -3.44 14.04 15.17
CA GLU A 177 -2.88 14.62 13.95
C GLU A 177 -3.33 13.88 12.70
N SER A 178 -3.52 14.67 11.65
CA SER A 178 -3.74 14.22 10.29
C SER A 178 -2.48 14.45 9.47
N ARG A 179 -1.90 13.40 8.90
CA ARG A 179 -0.59 13.47 8.23
C ARG A 179 -0.63 12.90 6.82
N LEU A 180 -0.02 13.61 5.88
CA LEU A 180 0.19 13.15 4.51
C LEU A 180 1.44 13.79 3.87
N ARG A 181 1.83 13.30 2.69
CA ARG A 181 2.88 13.88 1.85
C ARG A 181 2.28 14.71 0.73
N GLU A 182 2.71 15.94 0.58
CA GLU A 182 2.48 16.72 -0.64
C GLU A 182 3.65 16.51 -1.60
N LEU A 183 3.38 15.96 -2.79
CA LEU A 183 4.41 15.77 -3.81
C LEU A 183 4.77 17.12 -4.44
N ILE A 184 6.04 17.51 -4.36
CA ILE A 184 6.58 18.68 -5.05
C ILE A 184 6.88 18.31 -6.50
N ARG A 185 7.65 17.24 -6.70
CA ARG A 185 7.93 16.66 -8.01
C ARG A 185 8.50 15.26 -7.88
N GLU A 186 8.38 14.51 -8.96
CA GLU A 186 9.17 13.30 -9.20
C GLU A 186 10.39 13.67 -10.05
N ASP A 187 11.56 13.17 -9.65
CA ASP A 187 12.79 13.31 -10.42
C ASP A 187 13.29 11.95 -10.90
N LYS A 188 13.31 11.81 -12.21
CA LYS A 188 13.73 10.60 -12.91
C LYS A 188 15.20 10.61 -13.29
N THR A 189 15.95 11.65 -12.96
CA THR A 189 17.34 11.80 -13.36
C THR A 189 18.20 10.73 -12.70
N TYR A 190 18.93 9.99 -13.53
CA TYR A 190 20.00 9.12 -13.07
C TYR A 190 21.09 9.08 -14.14
N SER A 191 22.32 8.81 -13.73
CA SER A 191 23.41 8.52 -14.66
C SER A 191 23.87 7.09 -14.47
N LYS A 192 24.27 6.44 -15.56
CA LYS A 192 24.84 5.10 -15.55
C LYS A 192 26.13 5.04 -16.33
N THR A 193 27.12 4.33 -15.81
CA THR A 193 28.35 3.98 -16.52
C THR A 193 28.58 2.48 -16.41
N HIS A 194 29.05 1.84 -17.48
CA HIS A 194 29.34 0.40 -17.50
C HIS A 194 30.53 0.13 -18.42
N ASP A 195 31.58 -0.52 -17.89
CA ASP A 195 32.84 -0.79 -18.62
C ASP A 195 33.18 -2.30 -18.68
N ASN A 196 32.17 -3.18 -18.62
CA ASN A 196 32.29 -4.64 -18.56
C ASN A 196 33.01 -5.20 -17.32
N GLN A 197 33.40 -4.36 -16.36
CA GLN A 197 33.86 -4.81 -15.04
C GLN A 197 33.06 -4.15 -13.93
N VAL A 198 32.74 -2.87 -14.08
CA VAL A 198 32.02 -2.09 -13.08
C VAL A 198 30.81 -1.45 -13.75
N ALA A 199 29.65 -1.59 -13.12
CA ALA A 199 28.49 -0.76 -13.40
C ALA A 199 28.28 0.20 -12.23
N THR A 200 28.03 1.48 -12.52
CA THR A 200 27.73 2.49 -11.51
C THR A 200 26.46 3.22 -11.90
N PHE A 201 25.52 3.32 -10.95
CA PHE A 201 24.31 4.12 -11.07
C PHE A 201 24.40 5.28 -10.08
N THR A 202 24.31 6.51 -10.55
CA THR A 202 24.19 7.68 -9.67
C THR A 202 22.71 8.07 -9.61
N LEU A 203 22.15 7.94 -8.41
CA LEU A 203 20.77 8.27 -8.06
C LEU A 203 20.82 9.47 -7.10
N PRO A 204 20.75 10.71 -7.61
CA PRO A 204 20.77 11.88 -6.76
C PRO A 204 19.45 12.01 -5.98
N LEU A 205 19.56 12.24 -4.67
CA LEU A 205 18.46 12.70 -3.84
C LEU A 205 18.40 14.22 -3.93
N HIS A 206 17.35 14.75 -4.55
CA HIS A 206 17.17 16.18 -4.76
C HIS A 206 16.25 16.80 -3.72
N THR A 207 16.60 18.00 -3.29
CA THR A 207 15.73 18.89 -2.50
C THR A 207 15.79 20.29 -3.08
N THR A 208 14.75 21.09 -2.83
CA THR A 208 14.64 22.47 -3.33
C THR A 208 14.74 23.50 -2.22
N THR A 209 14.30 23.14 -1.01
CA THR A 209 14.30 24.02 0.15
C THR A 209 14.36 23.19 1.45
N LYS A 210 14.38 23.89 2.59
CA LYS A 210 14.37 23.28 3.92
C LYS A 210 13.10 22.45 4.14
N ASP A 211 13.26 21.37 4.88
CA ASP A 211 12.22 20.40 5.25
C ASP A 211 11.63 19.61 4.07
N ASP A 212 12.19 19.77 2.86
CA ASP A 212 11.93 18.86 1.75
C ASP A 212 12.45 17.47 2.10
N ILE A 213 11.67 16.47 1.73
CA ILE A 213 11.92 15.05 1.94
C ILE A 213 12.13 14.42 0.58
N SER A 214 13.34 13.89 0.38
CA SER A 214 13.79 13.28 -0.86
C SER A 214 13.95 11.78 -0.66
N GLU A 215 13.12 11.00 -1.33
CA GLU A 215 13.05 9.55 -1.12
C GLU A 215 13.31 8.78 -2.41
N SER A 216 13.96 7.63 -2.29
CA SER A 216 14.07 6.66 -3.38
C SER A 216 14.28 5.26 -2.80
N TRP A 217 14.03 4.25 -3.62
CA TRP A 217 14.25 2.86 -3.22
C TRP A 217 14.76 1.99 -4.36
N MET A 218 15.36 0.85 -4.01
CA MET A 218 15.72 -0.20 -4.95
C MET A 218 15.54 -1.57 -4.32
N LEU A 219 15.34 -2.58 -5.16
CA LEU A 219 15.36 -3.99 -4.77
C LEU A 219 16.56 -4.66 -5.44
N VAL A 220 17.52 -5.09 -4.63
CA VAL A 220 18.70 -5.84 -5.06
C VAL A 220 18.42 -7.31 -4.83
N SER A 221 18.22 -8.05 -5.92
CA SER A 221 17.95 -9.48 -5.89
C SER A 221 19.25 -10.28 -6.11
N LYS A 222 19.37 -11.43 -5.45
CA LYS A 222 20.48 -12.38 -5.68
C LYS A 222 20.27 -13.25 -6.93
N ASP A 223 19.06 -13.25 -7.46
CA ASP A 223 18.64 -14.00 -8.65
C ASP A 223 17.69 -13.17 -9.53
N LYS A 224 17.16 -13.75 -10.60
CA LYS A 224 16.11 -13.08 -11.39
C LYS A 224 14.84 -12.85 -10.55
N LEU A 225 14.21 -11.70 -10.74
CA LEU A 225 12.97 -11.31 -10.06
C LEU A 225 11.74 -12.04 -10.63
N PHE A 226 11.78 -12.32 -11.93
CA PHE A 226 10.76 -13.08 -12.65
C PHE A 226 11.39 -14.27 -13.37
N ASP A 227 10.71 -15.41 -13.36
CA ASP A 227 11.19 -16.64 -13.98
C ASP A 227 11.18 -16.56 -15.51
N ASN A 228 10.24 -15.82 -16.07
CA ASN A 228 10.06 -15.67 -17.51
C ASN A 228 9.55 -14.26 -17.90
N GLU A 229 9.55 -13.99 -19.21
CA GLU A 229 9.16 -12.68 -19.74
C GLU A 229 7.66 -12.41 -19.67
N ASP A 230 6.83 -13.45 -19.78
CA ASP A 230 5.37 -13.33 -19.75
C ASP A 230 4.90 -12.82 -18.38
N GLU A 231 5.43 -13.37 -17.29
CA GLU A 231 5.14 -12.90 -15.92
C GLU A 231 5.61 -11.46 -15.68
N ARG A 232 6.80 -11.11 -16.19
CA ARG A 232 7.34 -9.75 -16.10
C ARG A 232 6.47 -8.76 -16.87
N ASN A 233 6.05 -9.12 -18.08
CA ASN A 233 5.18 -8.31 -18.93
C ASN A 233 3.76 -8.22 -18.36
N TYR A 234 3.24 -9.30 -17.80
CA TYR A 234 1.95 -9.31 -17.10
C TYR A 234 1.97 -8.32 -15.94
N TYR A 235 3.00 -8.38 -15.08
CA TYR A 235 3.12 -7.43 -13.97
C TYR A 235 3.21 -5.98 -14.46
N LYS A 236 4.00 -5.72 -15.51
CA LYS A 236 4.08 -4.39 -16.13
C LYS A 236 2.70 -3.90 -16.60
N ASN A 237 1.99 -4.71 -17.39
CA ASN A 237 0.66 -4.37 -17.90
C ASN A 237 -0.32 -4.14 -16.76
N PHE A 238 -0.28 -4.99 -15.73
CA PHE A 238 -1.10 -4.83 -14.53
C PHE A 238 -0.84 -3.48 -13.82
N THR A 239 0.42 -3.08 -13.66
CA THR A 239 0.76 -1.78 -13.05
C THR A 239 0.45 -0.58 -13.94
N ASN A 240 0.33 -0.78 -15.26
CA ASN A 240 -0.10 0.25 -16.19
C ASN A 240 -1.62 0.42 -16.17
N ASP A 241 -2.38 -0.69 -16.16
CA ASP A 241 -3.84 -0.68 -16.05
C ASP A 241 -4.34 -0.18 -14.68
N LYS A 242 -3.67 -0.62 -13.60
CA LYS A 242 -3.99 -0.22 -12.22
C LYS A 242 -3.06 0.87 -11.69
N PHE A 243 -2.75 1.84 -12.55
CA PHE A 243 -1.74 2.85 -12.29
C PHE A 243 -1.89 3.59 -10.96
N ILE A 244 -3.06 4.17 -10.66
CA ILE A 244 -3.28 4.95 -9.43
C ILE A 244 -3.13 4.07 -8.16
N MET A 245 -3.42 2.77 -8.29
CA MET A 245 -3.40 1.81 -7.19
C MET A 245 -2.09 1.01 -7.10
N SER A 246 -1.12 1.22 -7.99
CA SER A 246 0.12 0.45 -7.98
C SER A 246 1.12 1.01 -6.96
N ASN A 247 1.81 0.10 -6.27
CA ASN A 247 2.77 0.46 -5.22
C ASN A 247 4.10 0.90 -5.85
N LYS A 248 4.24 2.21 -6.10
CA LYS A 248 5.40 2.84 -6.76
C LYS A 248 6.36 3.50 -5.78
N TRP A 249 5.83 4.24 -4.81
CA TRP A 249 6.61 5.02 -3.85
C TRP A 249 6.71 4.25 -2.52
N LEU A 250 7.69 3.36 -2.46
CA LEU A 250 7.98 2.57 -1.26
C LEU A 250 8.96 3.33 -0.37
N VAL A 251 8.68 3.36 0.93
CA VAL A 251 9.62 3.78 1.98
C VAL A 251 9.71 2.70 3.05
N ALA A 252 10.65 2.83 3.99
CA ALA A 252 10.95 1.78 4.95
C ALA A 252 9.80 1.46 5.93
N ASP A 253 8.88 2.41 6.14
CA ASP A 253 7.78 2.33 7.08
C ASP A 253 6.39 2.45 6.41
N GLY A 254 6.31 2.18 5.10
CA GLY A 254 5.05 2.14 4.37
C GLY A 254 5.17 2.52 2.90
N THR A 255 4.09 2.29 2.16
CA THR A 255 3.95 2.72 0.78
C THR A 255 3.08 3.97 0.71
N TYR A 256 3.57 5.01 0.03
CA TYR A 256 2.78 6.20 -0.28
C TYR A 256 2.02 6.00 -1.59
N THR A 257 0.71 6.18 -1.55
CA THR A 257 -0.15 6.16 -2.74
C THR A 257 -0.96 7.42 -2.83
N LYS A 258 -1.46 7.71 -4.03
CA LYS A 258 -2.30 8.87 -4.27
C LYS A 258 -3.53 8.84 -3.36
N LEU A 259 -3.78 9.93 -2.64
CA LEU A 259 -4.98 10.07 -1.83
C LEU A 259 -6.12 10.74 -2.62
N PRO A 260 -7.38 10.53 -2.21
CA PRO A 260 -8.49 11.35 -2.67
C PRO A 260 -8.22 12.84 -2.43
N TRP A 261 -8.81 13.73 -3.23
CA TRP A 261 -8.72 15.17 -2.98
C TRP A 261 -9.50 15.63 -1.76
N SER A 262 -10.46 14.81 -1.32
CA SER A 262 -11.31 15.05 -0.15
C SER A 262 -10.59 14.69 1.16
N VAL A 263 -9.32 15.10 1.31
CA VAL A 263 -8.52 14.88 2.52
C VAL A 263 -8.16 16.19 3.22
N GLU A 264 -7.82 16.07 4.49
CA GLU A 264 -7.24 17.13 5.31
C GLU A 264 -5.87 16.64 5.84
N PRO A 265 -4.80 17.47 5.82
CA PRO A 265 -4.69 18.79 5.19
C PRO A 265 -5.05 18.80 3.70
N ALA A 266 -5.71 19.86 3.24
CA ALA A 266 -6.21 19.91 1.86
C ALA A 266 -5.06 20.11 0.86
N THR A 267 -4.92 19.19 -0.10
CA THR A 267 -4.00 19.32 -1.22
C THR A 267 -4.49 18.50 -2.42
N LYS A 268 -4.18 18.98 -3.64
CA LYS A 268 -4.48 18.25 -4.88
C LYS A 268 -3.44 17.20 -5.22
N VAL A 269 -2.26 17.27 -4.60
CA VAL A 269 -1.11 16.39 -4.85
C VAL A 269 -0.68 15.64 -3.58
N GLY A 270 -1.67 15.31 -2.75
CA GLY A 270 -1.51 14.52 -1.54
C GLY A 270 -1.32 13.03 -1.81
N TYR A 271 -0.38 12.44 -1.07
CA TYR A 271 -0.05 11.02 -1.01
C TYR A 271 0.00 10.59 0.46
N GLY A 272 -0.43 9.38 0.77
CA GLY A 272 -0.47 8.88 2.14
C GLY A 272 -0.36 7.36 2.17
N ARG A 273 -0.14 6.82 3.37
CA ARG A 273 -0.14 5.38 3.58
C ARG A 273 -1.58 4.88 3.67
N ASN A 274 -2.18 4.70 2.50
CA ASN A 274 -3.54 4.18 2.39
C ASN A 274 -3.54 2.69 2.77
N LEU A 275 -4.33 2.32 3.79
CA LEU A 275 -4.44 0.94 4.28
C LEU A 275 -4.80 -0.08 3.20
N VAL A 276 -5.57 0.32 2.18
CA VAL A 276 -5.94 -0.54 1.03
C VAL A 276 -4.75 -0.83 0.12
N ALA A 277 -3.79 0.10 0.01
CA ALA A 277 -2.61 -0.05 -0.83
C ALA A 277 -1.41 -0.65 -0.08
N LEU A 278 -1.32 -0.43 1.23
CA LEU A 278 -0.29 -1.04 2.09
C LEU A 278 -0.36 -2.56 2.08
N GLN A 279 -1.55 -3.13 1.87
CA GLN A 279 -1.72 -4.57 1.69
C GLN A 279 -1.37 -4.99 0.26
N ALA A 280 -0.59 -6.06 0.13
CA ALA A 280 -0.24 -6.65 -1.16
C ALA A 280 -1.24 -7.72 -1.60
N ASN A 281 -2.55 -7.51 -1.40
CA ASN A 281 -3.60 -8.51 -1.61
C ASN A 281 -3.59 -9.11 -3.03
N LYS A 282 -3.53 -8.26 -4.07
CA LYS A 282 -3.47 -8.74 -5.46
C LYS A 282 -2.17 -9.50 -5.73
N ILE A 283 -1.05 -9.03 -5.20
CA ILE A 283 0.27 -9.69 -5.36
C ILE A 283 0.30 -11.04 -4.65
N ALA A 284 -0.28 -11.15 -3.45
CA ALA A 284 -0.41 -12.42 -2.73
C ALA A 284 -1.24 -13.43 -3.53
N LYS A 285 -2.37 -12.99 -4.13
CA LYS A 285 -3.17 -13.82 -5.03
C LYS A 285 -2.41 -14.25 -6.29
N LEU A 286 -1.61 -13.36 -6.88
CA LEU A 286 -0.76 -13.70 -8.03
C LEU A 286 0.30 -14.74 -7.63
N ASN A 287 0.98 -14.53 -6.51
CA ASN A 287 2.01 -15.44 -6.01
C ASN A 287 1.47 -16.82 -5.64
N ASP A 288 0.22 -16.91 -5.17
CA ASP A 288 -0.44 -18.19 -4.89
C ASP A 288 -0.70 -19.01 -6.17
N LYS A 289 -0.96 -18.32 -7.29
CA LYS A 289 -1.17 -18.96 -8.60
C LYS A 289 0.14 -19.28 -9.33
N VAL A 290 0.99 -18.27 -9.45
CA VAL A 290 2.28 -18.34 -10.14
C VAL A 290 3.32 -17.68 -9.22
N PRO A 291 3.99 -18.46 -8.35
CA PRO A 291 4.98 -17.93 -7.43
C PRO A 291 6.10 -17.23 -8.20
N GLN A 292 6.45 -16.00 -7.84
CA GLN A 292 7.59 -15.27 -8.41
C GLN A 292 8.42 -14.67 -7.29
N ARG A 293 9.74 -14.61 -7.47
CA ARG A 293 10.66 -14.01 -6.49
C ARG A 293 10.29 -12.57 -6.17
N PHE A 294 9.91 -11.79 -7.19
CA PHE A 294 9.40 -10.44 -7.03
C PHE A 294 8.14 -10.37 -6.15
N TYR A 295 7.15 -11.21 -6.41
CA TYR A 295 5.91 -11.20 -5.62
C TYR A 295 6.16 -11.58 -4.17
N TYR A 296 7.01 -12.58 -3.92
CA TYR A 296 7.46 -12.93 -2.57
C TYR A 296 8.06 -11.72 -1.84
N ASN A 297 8.98 -11.00 -2.49
CA ASN A 297 9.62 -9.83 -1.91
C ASN A 297 8.62 -8.72 -1.55
N MET A 298 7.68 -8.43 -2.45
CA MET A 298 6.63 -7.43 -2.21
C MET A 298 5.68 -7.83 -1.07
N ILE A 299 5.37 -9.13 -0.92
CA ILE A 299 4.55 -9.65 0.19
C ILE A 299 5.27 -9.46 1.52
N VAL A 300 6.55 -9.84 1.61
CA VAL A 300 7.35 -9.64 2.84
C VAL A 300 7.48 -8.15 3.17
N ASN A 301 7.68 -7.29 2.17
CA ASN A 301 7.73 -5.85 2.39
C ASN A 301 6.41 -5.31 2.97
N SER A 302 5.30 -5.63 2.31
CA SER A 302 3.97 -5.13 2.68
C SER A 302 3.50 -5.66 4.05
N LEU A 303 3.86 -6.90 4.39
CA LEU A 303 3.66 -7.45 5.73
C LEU A 303 4.34 -6.57 6.79
N ASN A 304 5.63 -6.27 6.60
CA ASN A 304 6.39 -5.49 7.58
C ASN A 304 5.94 -4.03 7.63
N ASP A 305 5.56 -3.45 6.50
CA ASP A 305 4.98 -2.11 6.42
C ASP A 305 3.69 -2.03 7.26
N LEU A 306 2.80 -3.02 7.15
CA LEU A 306 1.57 -3.08 7.95
C LEU A 306 1.87 -3.22 9.45
N LEU A 307 2.81 -4.09 9.84
CA LEU A 307 3.16 -4.29 11.25
C LEU A 307 3.79 -3.03 11.86
N LEU A 308 4.67 -2.36 11.11
CA LEU A 308 5.27 -1.09 11.49
C LEU A 308 4.23 0.02 11.61
N PHE A 309 3.36 0.14 10.61
CA PHE A 309 2.33 1.17 10.55
C PHE A 309 1.32 1.04 11.69
N LYS A 310 0.95 -0.19 12.08
CA LYS A 310 0.08 -0.43 13.23
C LYS A 310 0.71 0.03 14.55
N GLY A 311 2.01 -0.21 14.71
CA GLY A 311 2.71 -0.03 15.99
C GLY A 311 1.96 -0.70 17.14
N ASP A 312 1.80 0.05 18.23
CA ASP A 312 1.13 -0.42 19.46
C ASP A 312 -0.40 -0.26 19.42
N ALA A 313 -0.98 0.30 18.35
CA ALA A 313 -2.43 0.45 18.23
C ALA A 313 -3.11 -0.94 18.23
N ALA A 314 -4.32 -1.05 18.79
CA ALA A 314 -5.05 -2.32 18.82
C ALA A 314 -5.36 -2.87 17.40
N ILE A 315 -5.56 -1.95 16.45
CA ILE A 315 -5.94 -2.22 15.06
C ILE A 315 -5.35 -1.14 14.14
N TRP A 316 -5.31 -1.36 12.83
CA TRP A 316 -4.82 -0.37 11.87
C TRP A 316 -5.79 0.81 11.77
N GLN A 317 -5.25 2.03 11.90
CA GLN A 317 -6.01 3.28 11.84
C GLN A 317 -5.54 4.12 10.66
N THR A 318 -6.45 4.79 9.97
CA THR A 318 -6.12 5.75 8.92
C THR A 318 -5.53 7.02 9.56
N GLU A 319 -4.36 7.45 9.07
CA GLU A 319 -3.57 8.56 9.63
C GLU A 319 -3.87 9.95 9.04
N TYR A 320 -4.73 10.00 8.02
CA TYR A 320 -5.18 11.23 7.37
C TYR A 320 -6.71 11.34 7.46
N THR A 321 -7.25 12.55 7.40
CA THR A 321 -8.66 12.80 7.66
C THR A 321 -9.42 12.88 6.35
N SER A 322 -10.49 12.09 6.23
CA SER A 322 -11.47 12.26 5.16
C SER A 322 -12.36 13.47 5.47
N THR A 323 -12.38 14.46 4.58
CA THR A 323 -13.25 15.64 4.73
C THR A 323 -14.73 15.28 4.69
N TRP A 324 -15.09 14.19 3.99
CA TRP A 324 -16.44 13.65 4.01
C TRP A 324 -16.79 13.08 5.39
N LEU A 325 -15.95 12.20 5.95
CA LEU A 325 -16.20 11.63 7.29
C LEU A 325 -16.16 12.71 8.39
N LYS A 326 -15.30 13.73 8.26
CA LYS A 326 -15.26 14.87 9.18
C LYS A 326 -16.56 15.67 9.13
N LYS A 327 -17.02 16.05 7.94
CA LYS A 327 -18.27 16.79 7.76
C LYS A 327 -19.46 15.97 8.22
N ASP A 328 -19.50 14.71 7.79
CA ASP A 328 -20.68 13.88 7.93
C ASP A 328 -20.70 13.14 9.25
N TYR A 329 -19.63 12.97 10.03
CA TYR A 329 -19.65 12.26 11.32
C TYR A 329 -18.79 12.93 12.41
N GLY A 330 -18.06 14.01 12.09
CA GLY A 330 -17.08 14.60 12.99
C GLY A 330 -15.82 13.76 13.18
N ILE A 331 -15.60 12.76 12.32
CA ILE A 331 -14.44 11.87 12.41
C ILE A 331 -13.19 12.61 11.94
N GLN A 332 -12.15 12.56 12.77
CA GLN A 332 -10.81 13.06 12.50
C GLN A 332 -9.81 11.91 12.62
N ALA A 333 -8.65 12.04 11.98
CA ALA A 333 -7.55 11.10 12.13
C ALA A 333 -6.97 11.15 13.56
N PRO A 334 -6.53 10.00 14.11
CA PRO A 334 -6.65 8.67 13.53
C PRO A 334 -8.06 8.07 13.71
N TYR A 335 -8.53 7.33 12.72
CA TYR A 335 -9.81 6.59 12.80
C TYR A 335 -9.71 5.20 12.20
N THR A 336 -10.64 4.32 12.57
CA THR A 336 -10.73 2.96 12.05
C THR A 336 -11.78 2.87 10.95
N ASP A 337 -11.47 2.14 9.90
CA ASP A 337 -12.38 1.71 8.83
C ASP A 337 -12.42 0.17 8.88
N THR A 338 -13.61 -0.41 9.04
CA THR A 338 -13.74 -1.86 9.24
C THR A 338 -13.34 -2.64 7.99
N ARG A 339 -13.73 -2.20 6.79
CA ARG A 339 -13.38 -2.88 5.52
C ARG A 339 -11.90 -2.85 5.22
N HIS A 340 -11.22 -1.73 5.51
CA HIS A 340 -9.77 -1.68 5.37
C HIS A 340 -9.10 -2.74 6.26
N ASN A 341 -9.59 -2.89 7.50
CA ASN A 341 -9.04 -3.84 8.44
C ASN A 341 -9.41 -5.30 8.15
N GLU A 342 -10.59 -5.57 7.62
CA GLU A 342 -10.96 -6.89 7.09
C GLU A 342 -9.98 -7.31 6.00
N ASN A 343 -9.72 -6.43 5.04
CA ASN A 343 -8.81 -6.73 3.95
C ASN A 343 -7.37 -6.94 4.42
N ILE A 344 -6.91 -6.19 5.43
CA ILE A 344 -5.61 -6.40 6.08
C ILE A 344 -5.57 -7.76 6.78
N ALA A 345 -6.60 -8.13 7.52
CA ALA A 345 -6.69 -9.42 8.20
C ALA A 345 -6.63 -10.59 7.21
N LEU A 346 -7.36 -10.48 6.09
CA LEU A 346 -7.33 -11.46 5.00
C LEU A 346 -5.95 -11.52 4.34
N PHE A 347 -5.33 -10.37 4.06
CA PHE A 347 -3.98 -10.28 3.51
C PHE A 347 -2.98 -10.97 4.42
N LEU A 348 -2.94 -10.63 5.71
CA LEU A 348 -1.98 -11.18 6.67
C LEU A 348 -2.18 -12.68 6.86
N SER A 349 -3.43 -13.15 6.90
CA SER A 349 -3.73 -14.59 6.94
C SER A 349 -3.16 -15.31 5.70
N GLN A 350 -3.35 -14.76 4.50
CA GLN A 350 -2.82 -15.32 3.26
C GLN A 350 -1.29 -15.24 3.20
N ALA A 351 -0.70 -14.09 3.52
CA ALA A 351 0.73 -13.87 3.56
C ALA A 351 1.40 -14.84 4.55
N GLY A 352 0.85 -15.01 5.75
CA GLY A 352 1.35 -15.97 6.73
C GLY A 352 1.35 -17.42 6.20
N LYS A 353 0.31 -17.81 5.44
CA LYS A 353 0.30 -19.14 4.78
C LYS A 353 1.39 -19.26 3.72
N LEU A 354 1.52 -18.27 2.83
CA LEU A 354 2.52 -18.24 1.77
C LEU A 354 3.96 -18.24 2.32
N LEU A 355 4.20 -17.50 3.39
CA LEU A 355 5.48 -17.37 4.08
C LEU A 355 5.74 -18.49 5.10
N LYS A 356 4.77 -19.42 5.27
CA LYS A 356 4.80 -20.50 6.28
C LYS A 356 5.01 -19.98 7.72
N ASN A 357 4.51 -18.78 7.99
CA ASN A 357 4.58 -18.11 9.28
C ASN A 357 3.22 -18.22 9.99
N LYS A 358 3.14 -19.10 11.00
CA LYS A 358 1.90 -19.41 11.72
C LYS A 358 1.38 -18.25 12.56
N GLU A 359 2.29 -17.43 13.10
CA GLU A 359 1.93 -16.25 13.89
C GLU A 359 1.25 -15.23 13.00
N VAL A 360 1.89 -14.88 11.87
CA VAL A 360 1.31 -13.99 10.86
C VAL A 360 -0.01 -14.57 10.30
N ALA A 361 -0.08 -15.87 10.03
CA ALA A 361 -1.30 -16.53 9.55
C ALA A 361 -2.47 -16.49 10.54
N SER A 362 -2.20 -16.15 11.80
CA SER A 362 -3.19 -15.99 12.87
C SER A 362 -3.54 -14.52 13.14
N SER A 363 -3.04 -13.59 12.31
CA SER A 363 -3.37 -12.15 12.42
C SER A 363 -4.85 -11.85 12.12
N ASP A 364 -5.57 -12.80 11.52
CA ASP A 364 -7.03 -12.73 11.38
C ASP A 364 -7.74 -12.57 12.74
N LEU A 365 -7.14 -13.09 13.81
CA LEU A 365 -7.66 -12.95 15.17
C LEU A 365 -7.63 -11.51 15.69
N ILE A 366 -6.72 -10.65 15.20
CA ILE A 366 -6.66 -9.25 15.62
C ILE A 366 -7.97 -8.55 15.22
N TYR A 367 -8.41 -8.75 13.98
CA TYR A 367 -9.66 -8.17 13.50
C TYR A 367 -10.90 -8.83 14.11
N ALA A 368 -10.90 -10.16 14.29
CA ALA A 368 -12.00 -10.86 14.95
C ALA A 368 -12.23 -10.36 16.39
N ASN A 369 -11.14 -10.18 17.15
CA ASN A 369 -11.20 -9.62 18.51
C ASN A 369 -11.70 -8.17 18.49
N PHE A 370 -11.24 -7.36 17.54
CA PHE A 370 -11.73 -5.99 17.38
C PHE A 370 -13.24 -5.96 17.12
N LEU A 371 -13.75 -6.78 16.19
CA LEU A 371 -15.19 -6.86 15.89
C LEU A 371 -16.01 -7.31 17.11
N ALA A 372 -15.53 -8.32 17.84
CA ALA A 372 -16.20 -8.82 19.05
C ALA A 372 -16.27 -7.76 20.18
N ASP A 373 -15.35 -6.80 20.18
CA ASP A 373 -15.28 -5.73 21.17
C ASP A 373 -16.16 -4.50 20.82
N GLN A 374 -16.77 -4.44 19.63
CA GLN A 374 -17.46 -3.22 19.13
C GLN A 374 -18.69 -2.84 19.96
N GLU A 375 -19.46 -3.81 20.45
CA GLU A 375 -20.60 -3.54 21.33
C GLU A 375 -20.15 -2.88 22.65
N ARG A 376 -19.01 -3.32 23.21
CA ARG A 376 -18.48 -2.81 24.47
C ARG A 376 -18.11 -1.33 24.40
N ILE A 377 -17.73 -0.85 23.22
CA ILE A 377 -17.37 0.55 22.98
C ILE A 377 -18.50 1.38 22.36
N ASP A 378 -19.72 0.83 22.31
CA ASP A 378 -20.91 1.44 21.68
C ASP A 378 -20.69 1.85 20.21
N ASN A 379 -19.80 1.16 19.49
CA ASN A 379 -19.62 1.34 18.05
C ASN A 379 -20.60 0.47 17.24
N ILE A 380 -21.88 0.56 17.57
CA ILE A 380 -22.92 -0.31 17.02
C ILE A 380 -24.22 0.45 16.71
N LEU A 381 -25.01 -0.08 15.76
CA LEU A 381 -26.40 0.30 15.52
C LEU A 381 -27.31 -0.84 15.99
N ARG A 382 -28.05 -0.63 17.08
CA ARG A 382 -28.95 -1.64 17.65
C ARG A 382 -30.25 -1.77 16.86
N THR A 383 -30.71 -3.00 16.70
CA THR A 383 -32.04 -3.37 16.21
C THR A 383 -32.84 -4.03 17.33
N ASP A 384 -34.01 -4.59 17.02
CA ASP A 384 -34.90 -5.20 18.03
C ASP A 384 -34.24 -6.35 18.79
N ASN A 385 -33.51 -7.20 18.09
CA ASN A 385 -32.92 -8.43 18.63
C ASN A 385 -31.40 -8.54 18.41
N GLY A 386 -30.81 -7.61 17.64
CA GLY A 386 -29.40 -7.65 17.25
C GLY A 386 -28.72 -6.29 17.21
N TYR A 387 -27.54 -6.25 16.60
CA TYR A 387 -26.87 -5.01 16.26
C TYR A 387 -25.95 -5.17 15.04
N TYR A 388 -25.80 -4.09 14.29
CA TYR A 388 -24.72 -3.92 13.33
C TYR A 388 -23.49 -3.28 13.97
N ILE A 389 -22.32 -3.56 13.42
CA ILE A 389 -21.10 -2.81 13.69
C ILE A 389 -21.04 -1.63 12.71
N LEU A 390 -20.67 -0.46 13.21
CA LEU A 390 -20.53 0.75 12.40
C LEU A 390 -19.25 0.72 11.56
N ASP A 391 -19.34 1.12 10.28
CA ASP A 391 -18.24 1.05 9.31
C ASP A 391 -16.98 1.81 9.74
N TYR A 392 -17.16 2.88 10.54
CA TYR A 392 -16.09 3.73 11.00
C TYR A 392 -16.15 3.94 12.51
N TYR A 393 -14.97 4.10 13.10
CA TYR A 393 -14.84 4.44 14.51
C TYR A 393 -13.75 5.47 14.76
N SER A 394 -14.10 6.51 15.50
CA SER A 394 -13.15 7.38 16.19
C SER A 394 -13.71 7.74 17.56
N LYS A 395 -12.83 7.86 18.57
CA LYS A 395 -13.21 8.30 19.92
C LYS A 395 -13.80 9.72 19.92
N HIS A 396 -13.55 10.49 18.86
CA HIS A 396 -13.93 11.89 18.74
C HIS A 396 -15.09 12.11 17.77
N GLN A 397 -15.68 11.03 17.23
CA GLN A 397 -16.82 11.16 16.33
C GLN A 397 -18.03 11.77 17.05
N THR A 398 -18.75 12.64 16.35
CA THR A 398 -19.88 13.40 16.92
C THR A 398 -21.22 12.66 16.80
N LYS A 399 -21.28 11.61 15.97
CA LYS A 399 -22.45 10.75 15.81
C LYS A 399 -22.07 9.38 15.26
N LYS A 400 -22.98 8.41 15.42
CA LYS A 400 -22.87 7.07 14.84
C LYS A 400 -22.81 7.15 13.31
N THR A 401 -21.95 6.34 12.70
CA THR A 401 -21.82 6.29 11.25
C THR A 401 -22.93 5.45 10.62
N HIS A 402 -22.88 5.30 9.30
CA HIS A 402 -23.67 4.30 8.60
C HIS A 402 -23.03 2.92 8.75
N VAL A 403 -23.81 1.93 8.33
CA VAL A 403 -23.40 0.54 8.13
C VAL A 403 -23.66 0.23 6.66
N SER A 404 -22.62 -0.16 5.92
CA SER A 404 -22.78 -0.67 4.56
C SER A 404 -23.24 -2.12 4.60
N LEU A 405 -24.20 -2.51 3.76
CA LEU A 405 -24.76 -3.86 3.78
C LEU A 405 -23.70 -4.93 3.51
N ASN A 406 -22.84 -4.72 2.52
CA ASN A 406 -21.72 -5.61 2.23
C ASN A 406 -20.71 -5.66 3.39
N HIS A 407 -20.51 -4.57 4.15
CA HIS A 407 -19.64 -4.58 5.33
C HIS A 407 -20.22 -5.45 6.43
N ALA A 408 -21.49 -5.25 6.79
CA ALA A 408 -22.16 -6.07 7.80
C ALA A 408 -22.12 -7.57 7.45
N LEU A 409 -22.43 -7.94 6.21
CA LEU A 409 -22.37 -9.32 5.76
C LEU A 409 -20.93 -9.86 5.74
N GLY A 410 -19.96 -9.08 5.26
CA GLY A 410 -18.54 -9.42 5.25
C GLY A 410 -17.99 -9.70 6.65
N GLU A 411 -18.28 -8.82 7.60
CA GLU A 411 -17.88 -8.94 9.01
C GLU A 411 -18.50 -10.16 9.69
N MET A 412 -19.80 -10.38 9.47
CA MET A 412 -20.51 -11.57 9.95
C MET A 412 -19.89 -12.85 9.40
N ASN A 413 -19.64 -12.89 8.08
CA ASN A 413 -19.01 -14.02 7.42
C ASN A 413 -17.59 -14.26 7.93
N PHE A 414 -16.83 -13.20 8.15
CA PHE A 414 -15.48 -13.25 8.71
C PHE A 414 -15.49 -13.85 10.13
N LEU A 415 -16.41 -13.42 10.99
CA LEU A 415 -16.55 -13.92 12.35
C LEU A 415 -16.99 -15.39 12.38
N PHE A 416 -17.92 -15.82 11.54
CA PHE A 416 -18.31 -17.24 11.44
C PHE A 416 -17.15 -18.13 10.96
N LYS A 417 -16.40 -17.70 9.93
CA LYS A 417 -15.19 -18.40 9.48
C LYS A 417 -14.16 -18.52 10.59
N THR A 418 -13.97 -17.44 11.36
CA THR A 418 -13.01 -17.40 12.47
C THR A 418 -13.48 -18.26 13.66
N TYR A 419 -14.79 -18.29 13.94
CA TYR A 419 -15.39 -19.23 14.89
C TYR A 419 -15.15 -20.68 14.45
N LYS A 420 -15.38 -21.04 13.19
CA LYS A 420 -15.12 -22.40 12.67
C LYS A 420 -13.67 -22.85 12.91
N LYS A 421 -12.70 -21.92 12.80
CA LYS A 421 -11.27 -22.16 13.04
C LYS A 421 -10.92 -22.29 14.53
N THR A 422 -11.56 -21.53 15.41
CA THR A 422 -11.11 -21.30 16.80
C THR A 422 -12.03 -21.86 17.88
N ASN A 423 -13.29 -22.13 17.52
CA ASN A 423 -14.39 -22.43 18.43
C ASN A 423 -14.63 -21.34 19.51
N ASN A 424 -14.21 -20.09 19.26
CA ASN A 424 -14.42 -18.98 20.19
C ASN A 424 -15.87 -18.47 20.10
N LYS A 425 -16.64 -18.65 21.19
CA LYS A 425 -18.06 -18.30 21.26
C LYS A 425 -18.33 -16.80 21.12
N ASP A 426 -17.39 -15.93 21.49
CA ASP A 426 -17.59 -14.48 21.37
C ASP A 426 -17.71 -14.06 19.91
N TYR A 427 -16.93 -14.69 19.02
CA TYR A 427 -17.04 -14.47 17.57
C TYR A 427 -18.38 -14.96 17.03
N LYS A 428 -18.83 -16.15 17.47
CA LYS A 428 -20.15 -16.68 17.07
C LYS A 428 -21.28 -15.77 17.55
N ASN A 429 -21.23 -15.32 18.81
CA ASN A 429 -22.27 -14.47 19.39
C ASN A 429 -22.35 -13.12 18.67
N THR A 430 -21.20 -12.51 18.37
CA THR A 430 -21.13 -11.26 17.60
C THR A 430 -21.70 -11.45 16.18
N ALA A 431 -21.32 -12.53 15.50
CA ALA A 431 -21.84 -12.84 14.17
C ALA A 431 -23.37 -13.09 14.18
N LEU A 432 -23.88 -13.77 15.20
CA LEU A 432 -25.33 -13.98 15.39
C LEU A 432 -26.07 -12.67 15.66
N ALA A 433 -25.46 -11.72 16.39
CA ALA A 433 -26.07 -10.41 16.61
C ALA A 433 -26.17 -9.59 15.32
N ILE A 434 -25.16 -9.66 14.44
CA ILE A 434 -25.20 -9.03 13.11
C ILE A 434 -26.25 -9.71 12.23
N LYS A 435 -26.29 -11.05 12.22
CA LYS A 435 -27.32 -11.82 11.51
C LYS A 435 -28.72 -11.37 11.93
N GLN A 436 -28.94 -11.27 13.24
CA GLN A 436 -30.22 -10.89 13.79
C GLN A 436 -30.60 -9.45 13.41
N ALA A 437 -29.65 -8.52 13.40
CA ALA A 437 -29.90 -7.15 12.91
C ALA A 437 -30.28 -7.12 11.42
N PHE A 438 -29.65 -7.97 10.62
CA PHE A 438 -30.02 -8.14 9.21
C PHE A 438 -31.43 -8.71 9.02
N GLU A 439 -31.85 -9.66 9.86
CA GLU A 439 -33.21 -10.20 9.83
C GLU A 439 -34.25 -9.22 10.40
N ASP A 440 -33.90 -8.42 11.41
CA ASP A 440 -34.78 -7.41 11.99
C ASP A 440 -35.11 -6.27 10.99
N THR A 441 -34.11 -5.85 10.20
CA THR A 441 -34.29 -4.86 9.12
C THR A 441 -34.88 -5.48 7.85
N GLY A 442 -34.76 -6.80 7.70
CA GLY A 442 -35.59 -7.59 6.80
C GLY A 442 -35.59 -7.14 5.34
N LEU A 443 -36.77 -7.15 4.73
CA LEU A 443 -36.95 -6.84 3.30
C LEU A 443 -36.86 -5.34 2.99
N ASP A 444 -36.71 -4.47 4.01
CA ASP A 444 -36.54 -3.04 3.79
C ASP A 444 -35.24 -2.74 3.02
N TRP A 445 -34.24 -3.63 3.10
CA TRP A 445 -33.03 -3.60 2.28
C TRP A 445 -33.31 -3.61 0.78
N ILE A 446 -34.48 -4.07 0.33
CA ILE A 446 -34.89 -3.99 -1.08
C ILE A 446 -35.33 -2.56 -1.40
N ASN A 447 -34.64 -1.93 -2.34
CA ASN A 447 -35.06 -0.67 -2.92
C ASN A 447 -36.31 -0.89 -3.78
N GLN A 448 -37.47 -0.54 -3.23
CA GLN A 448 -38.78 -0.71 -3.85
C GLN A 448 -38.95 0.04 -5.20
N THR A 449 -38.03 0.94 -5.55
CA THR A 449 -38.09 1.70 -6.81
C THR A 449 -37.52 0.91 -7.99
N ASN A 450 -36.46 0.12 -7.78
CA ASN A 450 -35.72 -0.55 -8.86
C ASN A 450 -35.46 -2.04 -8.61
N GLY A 451 -35.77 -2.57 -7.43
CA GLY A 451 -35.53 -3.96 -7.05
C GLY A 451 -34.08 -4.27 -6.67
N ASP A 452 -33.17 -3.30 -6.72
CA ASP A 452 -31.81 -3.44 -6.18
C ASP A 452 -31.84 -3.47 -4.65
N LEU A 453 -30.70 -3.75 -4.03
CA LEU A 453 -30.52 -3.55 -2.60
C LEU A 453 -30.07 -2.12 -2.29
N TRP A 454 -30.40 -1.62 -1.09
CA TRP A 454 -29.81 -0.41 -0.56
C TRP A 454 -28.36 -0.65 -0.13
N TYR A 455 -27.50 0.33 -0.39
CA TYR A 455 -26.09 0.24 -0.01
C TYR A 455 -25.88 0.27 1.51
N GLN A 456 -26.58 1.16 2.22
CA GLN A 456 -26.30 1.44 3.61
C GLN A 456 -27.55 1.76 4.43
N ILE A 457 -27.44 1.58 5.75
CA ILE A 457 -28.36 2.11 6.77
C ILE A 457 -27.63 3.13 7.63
N ASP A 458 -28.21 4.31 7.84
CA ASP A 458 -27.60 5.35 8.66
C ASP A 458 -27.88 5.16 10.17
N GLY A 459 -27.25 5.98 11.03
CA GLY A 459 -27.43 5.91 12.47
C GLY A 459 -28.85 6.21 12.98
N SER A 460 -29.77 6.64 12.11
CA SER A 460 -31.21 6.81 12.41
C SER A 460 -32.07 5.64 11.95
N GLY A 461 -31.47 4.63 11.30
CA GLY A 461 -32.17 3.49 10.73
C GLY A 461 -32.66 3.70 9.30
N LYS A 462 -32.27 4.81 8.63
CA LYS A 462 -32.72 5.10 7.28
C LYS A 462 -31.81 4.47 6.22
N LEU A 463 -32.42 3.74 5.30
CA LEU A 463 -31.74 3.09 4.17
C LEU A 463 -31.50 4.06 3.00
N SER A 464 -30.34 3.95 2.35
CA SER A 464 -29.96 4.81 1.22
C SER A 464 -28.78 4.27 0.40
N GLY A 465 -28.50 4.93 -0.72
CA GLY A 465 -27.33 4.68 -1.56
C GLY A 465 -27.51 3.56 -2.59
N LYS A 466 -26.78 3.67 -3.72
CA LYS A 466 -26.73 2.62 -4.75
C LYS A 466 -25.77 1.53 -4.30
N ASP A 467 -26.25 0.30 -4.22
CA ASP A 467 -25.43 -0.85 -3.84
C ASP A 467 -24.39 -1.22 -4.92
N TYR A 468 -23.38 -1.99 -4.52
CA TYR A 468 -22.40 -2.56 -5.44
C TYR A 468 -23.06 -3.57 -6.37
N ASP A 469 -22.57 -3.64 -7.60
CA ASP A 469 -23.13 -4.51 -8.63
C ASP A 469 -23.19 -5.99 -8.16
N VAL A 470 -22.07 -6.61 -7.81
CA VAL A 470 -22.04 -8.05 -7.43
C VAL A 470 -21.56 -8.33 -6.02
N LEU A 471 -20.90 -7.38 -5.35
CA LEU A 471 -20.20 -7.63 -4.08
C LEU A 471 -21.14 -8.08 -2.95
N THR A 472 -22.26 -7.37 -2.75
CA THR A 472 -23.26 -7.72 -1.73
C THR A 472 -23.90 -9.08 -1.98
N LEU A 473 -24.08 -9.44 -3.25
CA LEU A 473 -24.61 -10.74 -3.64
C LEU A 473 -23.61 -11.87 -3.32
N GLU A 474 -22.31 -11.65 -3.57
CA GLU A 474 -21.25 -12.59 -3.17
C GLU A 474 -21.23 -12.78 -1.64
N ASP A 475 -21.39 -11.71 -0.87
CA ASP A 475 -21.44 -11.77 0.60
C ASP A 475 -22.68 -12.52 1.12
N LEU A 476 -23.87 -12.32 0.51
CA LEU A 476 -25.09 -13.06 0.86
C LEU A 476 -24.94 -14.57 0.62
N ILE A 477 -24.39 -14.95 -0.53
CA ILE A 477 -24.12 -16.35 -0.88
C ILE A 477 -23.15 -16.97 0.12
N ALA A 478 -22.07 -16.26 0.47
CA ALA A 478 -21.13 -16.72 1.46
C ALA A 478 -21.77 -16.91 2.84
N SER A 479 -22.74 -16.07 3.22
CA SER A 479 -23.51 -16.22 4.46
C SER A 479 -24.33 -17.51 4.45
N LEU A 480 -25.07 -17.79 3.38
CA LEU A 480 -25.88 -19.01 3.26
C LEU A 480 -25.02 -20.27 3.39
N THR A 481 -23.89 -20.33 2.68
CA THR A 481 -22.95 -21.46 2.80
C THR A 481 -22.44 -21.62 4.23
N LEU A 482 -22.10 -20.53 4.92
CA LEU A 482 -21.63 -20.60 6.31
C LEU A 482 -22.73 -21.04 7.28
N TYR A 483 -23.98 -20.67 7.02
CA TYR A 483 -25.09 -21.13 7.86
C TYR A 483 -25.30 -22.63 7.75
N GLU A 484 -25.27 -23.16 6.52
CA GLU A 484 -25.33 -24.60 6.28
C GLU A 484 -24.15 -25.33 6.92
N GLU A 485 -22.92 -24.83 6.75
CA GLU A 485 -21.72 -25.45 7.31
C GLU A 485 -21.66 -25.46 8.85
N LEU A 486 -22.37 -24.53 9.51
CA LEU A 486 -22.35 -24.34 10.96
C LEU A 486 -23.66 -24.71 11.65
N ASP A 487 -24.61 -25.31 10.91
CA ASP A 487 -25.96 -25.65 11.39
C ASP A 487 -26.67 -24.45 12.03
N ILE A 488 -26.55 -23.27 11.44
CA ILE A 488 -27.20 -22.04 11.91
C ILE A 488 -28.58 -21.95 11.26
N PRO A 489 -29.68 -21.85 12.03
CA PRO A 489 -31.00 -21.65 11.45
C PRO A 489 -31.14 -20.30 10.76
N TYR A 490 -31.76 -20.30 9.58
CA TYR A 490 -32.11 -19.09 8.82
C TYR A 490 -33.43 -19.30 8.06
N ASP A 491 -34.14 -18.21 7.77
CA ASP A 491 -35.35 -18.25 6.95
C ASP A 491 -34.97 -18.26 5.46
N ILE A 492 -35.03 -19.44 4.83
CA ILE A 492 -34.72 -19.60 3.41
C ILE A 492 -35.58 -18.70 2.51
N SER A 493 -36.84 -18.44 2.85
CA SER A 493 -37.73 -17.59 2.04
C SER A 493 -37.28 -16.14 2.05
N PHE A 494 -36.84 -15.65 3.21
CA PHE A 494 -36.30 -14.30 3.37
C PHE A 494 -35.06 -14.08 2.49
N TYR A 495 -34.05 -14.94 2.63
CA TYR A 495 -32.81 -14.83 1.85
C TYR A 495 -33.04 -15.04 0.36
N TYR A 496 -33.90 -15.99 -0.03
CA TYR A 496 -34.25 -16.22 -1.43
C TYR A 496 -34.89 -14.98 -2.06
N THR A 497 -35.76 -14.27 -1.33
CA THR A 497 -36.41 -13.05 -1.82
C THR A 497 -35.40 -11.94 -2.10
N LEU A 498 -34.47 -11.69 -1.17
CA LEU A 498 -33.42 -10.68 -1.32
C LEU A 498 -32.50 -10.97 -2.51
N ILE A 499 -31.99 -12.20 -2.59
CA ILE A 499 -31.10 -12.63 -3.68
C ILE A 499 -31.83 -12.53 -5.02
N SER A 500 -33.08 -13.00 -5.10
CA SER A 500 -33.86 -12.93 -6.32
C SER A 500 -34.09 -11.50 -6.79
N SER A 501 -34.41 -10.57 -5.87
CA SER A 501 -34.58 -9.16 -6.18
C SER A 501 -33.32 -8.57 -6.80
N LYS A 502 -32.16 -8.80 -6.16
CA LYS A 502 -30.86 -8.35 -6.65
C LYS A 502 -30.53 -8.96 -8.02
N LEU A 503 -30.73 -10.26 -8.21
CA LEU A 503 -30.47 -10.94 -9.49
C LEU A 503 -31.31 -10.37 -10.63
N VAL A 504 -32.62 -10.19 -10.40
CA VAL A 504 -33.51 -9.59 -11.39
C VAL A 504 -33.06 -8.18 -11.76
N TYR A 505 -32.65 -7.37 -10.79
CA TYR A 505 -32.08 -6.05 -11.05
C TYR A 505 -30.80 -6.14 -11.90
N LEU A 506 -29.84 -7.00 -11.54
CA LEU A 506 -28.59 -7.14 -12.28
C LEU A 506 -28.82 -7.58 -13.73
N MET A 507 -29.70 -8.56 -13.92
CA MET A 507 -30.05 -9.07 -15.25
C MET A 507 -30.79 -8.04 -16.10
N SER A 508 -31.69 -7.27 -15.49
CA SER A 508 -32.44 -6.22 -16.20
C SER A 508 -31.56 -5.03 -16.60
N ASN A 509 -30.33 -4.95 -16.09
CA ASN A 509 -29.38 -3.87 -16.35
C ASN A 509 -28.09 -4.39 -17.02
N ASP A 510 -28.08 -5.62 -17.54
CA ASP A 510 -26.97 -6.25 -18.25
C ASP A 510 -25.63 -6.17 -17.47
N VAL A 511 -25.71 -6.27 -16.14
CA VAL A 511 -24.54 -6.16 -15.27
C VAL A 511 -23.68 -7.43 -15.36
N PRO A 512 -22.39 -7.33 -15.75
CA PRO A 512 -21.55 -8.51 -15.91
C PRO A 512 -21.45 -9.36 -14.64
N MET A 513 -21.68 -10.67 -14.77
CA MET A 513 -21.62 -11.61 -13.66
C MET A 513 -20.37 -12.50 -13.74
N PRO A 514 -19.52 -12.55 -12.70
CA PRO A 514 -18.41 -13.50 -12.65
C PRO A 514 -18.89 -14.95 -12.83
N ILE A 515 -18.19 -15.75 -13.62
CA ILE A 515 -18.55 -17.16 -13.85
C ILE A 515 -18.68 -17.98 -12.55
N LYS A 516 -17.78 -17.75 -11.59
CA LYS A 516 -17.84 -18.41 -10.27
C LYS A 516 -19.10 -18.04 -9.48
N LEU A 517 -19.56 -16.79 -9.61
CA LEU A 517 -20.79 -16.35 -8.97
C LEU A 517 -22.01 -17.03 -9.59
N TYR A 518 -22.05 -17.11 -10.93
CA TYR A 518 -23.09 -17.84 -11.67
C TYR A 518 -23.17 -19.33 -11.27
N GLU A 519 -22.01 -19.99 -11.16
CA GLU A 519 -21.92 -21.39 -10.73
C GLU A 519 -22.43 -21.61 -9.30
N ASN A 520 -22.04 -20.73 -8.37
CA ASN A 520 -22.51 -20.77 -6.98
C ASN A 520 -24.03 -20.57 -6.87
N LEU A 521 -24.58 -19.60 -7.60
CA LEU A 521 -26.03 -19.35 -7.66
C LEU A 521 -26.80 -20.57 -8.19
N THR A 522 -26.26 -21.23 -9.22
CA THR A 522 -26.85 -22.46 -9.76
C THR A 522 -26.94 -23.54 -8.70
N THR A 523 -25.85 -23.73 -7.92
CA THR A 523 -25.78 -24.74 -6.85
C THR A 523 -26.74 -24.41 -5.70
N LEU A 524 -26.96 -23.13 -5.41
CA LEU A 524 -27.89 -22.65 -4.38
C LEU A 524 -29.37 -22.62 -4.83
N GLY A 525 -29.70 -23.13 -6.02
CA GLY A 525 -31.09 -23.26 -6.47
C GLY A 525 -31.65 -22.01 -7.16
N PHE A 526 -30.80 -21.07 -7.59
CA PHE A 526 -31.21 -19.89 -8.37
C PHE A 526 -31.12 -20.11 -9.89
N ALA A 527 -30.87 -21.34 -10.33
CA ALA A 527 -30.68 -21.68 -11.75
C ALA A 527 -31.82 -21.20 -12.66
N SER A 528 -33.06 -21.28 -12.20
CA SER A 528 -34.25 -20.85 -12.96
C SER A 528 -34.39 -19.34 -13.11
N ILE A 529 -33.74 -18.55 -12.23
CA ILE A 529 -33.75 -17.09 -12.32
C ILE A 529 -32.70 -16.61 -13.32
N ILE A 530 -31.52 -17.22 -13.30
CA ILE A 530 -30.37 -16.81 -14.11
C ILE A 530 -30.29 -17.54 -15.46
N GLU A 531 -31.23 -18.42 -15.76
CA GLU A 531 -31.28 -19.18 -17.01
C GLU A 531 -31.29 -18.24 -18.23
N GLY A 532 -30.35 -18.45 -19.14
CA GLY A 532 -30.23 -17.66 -20.36
C GLY A 532 -29.55 -16.31 -20.20
N TYR A 533 -28.98 -15.99 -19.03
CA TYR A 533 -28.17 -14.80 -18.85
C TYR A 533 -26.85 -14.90 -19.61
N ASP A 534 -26.62 -14.02 -20.59
CA ASP A 534 -25.49 -14.07 -21.52
C ASP A 534 -24.32 -13.13 -21.14
N HIS A 535 -24.51 -12.24 -20.18
CA HIS A 535 -23.48 -11.34 -19.64
C HIS A 535 -22.61 -12.00 -18.55
N VAL A 536 -22.25 -13.27 -18.73
CA VAL A 536 -21.34 -13.99 -17.83
C VAL A 536 -19.89 -13.79 -18.29
N VAL A 537 -19.03 -13.38 -17.36
CA VAL A 537 -17.65 -12.99 -17.64
C VAL A 537 -16.64 -13.78 -16.81
N ASP A 538 -15.51 -14.11 -17.42
CA ASP A 538 -14.38 -14.73 -16.72
C ASP A 538 -13.34 -13.66 -16.34
N TYR A 539 -13.38 -13.24 -15.08
CA TYR A 539 -12.39 -12.32 -14.50
C TYR A 539 -11.05 -13.01 -14.14
N ASN A 540 -10.84 -14.29 -14.50
CA ASN A 540 -9.59 -15.01 -14.21
C ASN A 540 -8.48 -14.85 -15.26
N ASN A 541 -8.67 -14.04 -16.30
CA ASN A 541 -7.60 -13.61 -17.22
C ASN A 541 -7.00 -12.27 -16.78
#